data_AF-A0A1Y3MN39-F1
#
_entry.id   AF-A0A1Y3MN39-F1
#
_cell.length_a   1.000
_cell.length_b   1.000
_cell.length_c   1.000
_cell.angle_alpha   90.00
_cell.angle_beta   90.00
_cell.angle_gamma   90.00
#
_symmetry.space_group_name_H-M   'P 1'
#
loop_
_entity.id
_entity.type
_entity.pdbx_description
1 polymer ?
#
loop_
_entity_poly.entity_id
_entity_poly.type
_entity_poly.pdbx_seq_one_letter_code
_entity_poly.pdbx_strand_id
1 'polypeptide(L)'
;FDEARVKITAPLDVNGIYHTRVSIENTNTTKPFLYYEDNGKKSDVAATITTYPNGREKMSFFFGFGSWSQSSIILGHLWLTWGTHSLFNGFRRVYFTPHIDDIFLSTELVDVKNNEVYTESSEEFRTKPHDYEKIIQFQKDVLKIMPEGSFYRVELAFNGNGMLLNVDYDYALEVDGERYVDLEFVKEPGTGDKRWPKENYKFSQKQLTNFQKDDLYKYFANNVTAQQEFFWSSHTFSHENLDNASRSDVDNEIRLNIEVADMLGLRKKEYWSGGAIITPQISGLHNKDALEIFQQYGIFSATGDLSRPAICNTENPYLPYYTTLESSNLEGFPVVPRTPTEIYYFCSNRTENTWMYNQIYHSFFGKDSTWDEIAERESKRTLLLMTKLRHEAHQFHQANLRHYQKEGNYGESLLEDWTRSVVNLYTQYVEWPLISIKIDEQAKTFIERAKLEACGHQTKLEIENNKIVGVTVSASKGECTVPITVPSGVKKSSLPSDATVEQIGKDPLTVWVPLKKGESKSFELDPPL
;
A
#
# COMPACT_ATOMS: atom_id res chain seq x y z
N PHE A 1 26.04 -4.05 11.71
CA PHE A 1 25.31 -4.65 10.55
C PHE A 1 24.49 -3.53 9.93
N ASP A 2 25.21 -2.51 9.47
CA ASP A 2 24.66 -1.15 9.32
C ASP A 2 23.82 -1.04 8.04
N GLU A 3 24.02 -1.95 7.10
CA GLU A 3 23.18 -2.13 5.90
C GLU A 3 21.73 -2.55 6.20
N ALA A 4 21.48 -3.06 7.41
CA ALA A 4 20.11 -3.26 7.89
C ALA A 4 19.37 -1.92 8.04
N ARG A 5 20.11 -0.81 8.24
CA ARG A 5 19.59 0.55 8.42
C ARG A 5 18.49 0.64 9.49
N VAL A 6 18.60 -0.22 10.49
CA VAL A 6 17.85 -0.16 11.74
C VAL A 6 18.60 0.81 12.66
N LYS A 7 17.89 1.76 13.26
CA LYS A 7 18.49 2.73 14.17
C LYS A 7 18.99 2.03 15.43
N ILE A 8 20.16 2.42 15.92
CA ILE A 8 20.70 1.90 17.19
C ILE A 8 19.79 2.23 18.38
N THR A 9 18.94 3.26 18.24
CA THR A 9 17.94 3.70 19.22
C THR A 9 16.56 3.11 18.96
N ALA A 10 16.41 2.13 18.05
CA ALA A 10 15.12 1.53 17.75
C ALA A 10 14.48 1.00 19.06
N PRO A 11 13.22 1.37 19.36
CA PRO A 11 12.58 0.94 20.60
C PRO A 11 12.16 -0.52 20.49
N LEU A 12 13.06 -1.41 20.91
CA LEU A 12 12.82 -2.85 20.93
C LEU A 12 12.14 -3.26 22.23
N ASP A 13 10.99 -3.90 22.10
CA ASP A 13 10.23 -4.51 23.19
C ASP A 13 10.01 -6.01 22.94
N VAL A 14 10.35 -6.83 23.92
CA VAL A 14 10.13 -8.30 23.91
C VAL A 14 9.09 -8.73 24.95
N ASN A 15 8.27 -7.81 25.43
CA ASN A 15 7.10 -8.13 26.24
C ASN A 15 6.19 -9.15 25.53
N GLY A 16 5.70 -10.13 26.28
CA GLY A 16 4.93 -11.24 25.73
C GLY A 16 5.75 -12.27 24.94
N ILE A 17 7.08 -12.13 24.86
CA ILE A 17 7.99 -13.11 24.26
C ILE A 17 8.77 -13.80 25.37
N TYR A 18 8.77 -15.14 25.35
CA TYR A 18 9.58 -15.93 26.27
C TYR A 18 11.07 -15.65 26.06
N HIS A 19 11.76 -15.37 27.16
CA HIS A 19 13.15 -14.95 27.13
C HIS A 19 13.94 -15.52 28.31
N THR A 20 15.26 -15.60 28.13
CA THR A 20 16.20 -16.08 29.14
C THR A 20 17.29 -15.03 29.33
N ARG A 21 17.59 -14.74 30.59
CA ARG A 21 18.64 -13.81 31.00
C ARG A 21 19.95 -14.57 31.16
N VAL A 22 21.01 -14.09 30.54
CA VAL A 22 22.31 -14.76 30.53
C VAL A 22 23.46 -13.79 30.79
N SER A 23 24.56 -14.33 31.31
CA SER A 23 25.84 -13.65 31.47
C SER A 23 26.89 -14.25 30.52
N ILE A 24 27.84 -13.43 30.07
CA ILE A 24 28.94 -13.89 29.22
C ILE A 24 30.10 -14.36 30.10
N GLU A 25 30.50 -15.62 29.97
CA GLU A 25 31.64 -16.18 30.70
C GLU A 25 32.99 -15.81 30.05
N ASN A 26 33.08 -15.86 28.71
CA ASN A 26 34.31 -15.57 27.97
C ASN A 26 34.13 -14.39 27.02
N THR A 27 34.54 -13.21 27.48
CA THR A 27 34.47 -11.95 26.71
C THR A 27 35.52 -11.83 25.62
N ASN A 28 36.50 -12.75 25.55
CA ASN A 28 37.52 -12.74 24.50
C ASN A 28 36.96 -13.24 23.15
N THR A 29 35.97 -14.13 23.18
CA THR A 29 35.36 -14.72 21.98
C THR A 29 33.92 -14.28 21.73
N THR A 30 33.22 -13.85 22.78
CA THR A 30 31.78 -13.53 22.73
C THR A 30 31.56 -12.07 23.09
N LYS A 31 30.93 -11.32 22.18
CA LYS A 31 30.59 -9.92 22.36
C LYS A 31 29.06 -9.76 22.41
N PRO A 32 28.51 -9.09 23.42
CA PRO A 32 27.11 -8.72 23.44
C PRO A 32 26.82 -7.61 22.44
N PHE A 33 25.64 -7.64 21.82
CA PHE A 33 25.15 -6.51 21.01
C PHE A 33 23.72 -6.07 21.39
N LEU A 34 23.01 -6.83 22.23
CA LEU A 34 21.75 -6.41 22.87
C LEU A 34 21.77 -6.78 24.35
N TYR A 35 21.08 -5.97 25.14
CA TYR A 35 20.90 -6.13 26.57
C TYR A 35 19.44 -5.91 26.93
N TYR A 36 18.98 -6.54 28.00
CA TYR A 36 17.70 -6.18 28.61
C TYR A 36 17.82 -4.82 29.31
N GLU A 37 16.69 -4.14 29.43
CA GLU A 37 16.56 -2.92 30.21
C GLU A 37 15.59 -3.18 31.37
N ASP A 38 16.06 -2.94 32.60
CA ASP A 38 15.25 -2.98 33.81
C ASP A 38 15.24 -1.58 34.45
N ASN A 39 14.05 -0.98 34.55
CA ASN A 39 13.85 0.36 35.12
C ASN A 39 14.78 1.43 34.51
N GLY A 40 14.91 1.45 33.18
CA GLY A 40 15.76 2.40 32.46
C GLY A 40 17.27 2.13 32.58
N LYS A 41 17.68 0.97 33.10
CA LYS A 41 19.07 0.57 33.23
C LYS A 41 19.34 -0.73 32.49
N LYS A 42 20.44 -0.72 31.73
CA LYS A 42 21.03 -1.90 31.10
C LYS A 42 21.28 -3.01 32.14
N SER A 43 20.80 -4.23 31.88
CA SER A 43 21.04 -5.40 32.72
C SER A 43 21.65 -6.57 31.93
N ASP A 44 21.04 -7.76 31.99
CA ASP A 44 21.54 -9.01 31.41
C ASP A 44 21.67 -8.95 29.89
N VAL A 45 22.45 -9.88 29.33
CA VAL A 45 22.66 -9.95 27.88
C VAL A 45 21.46 -10.58 27.20
N ALA A 46 20.96 -9.93 26.15
CA ALA A 46 19.83 -10.40 25.35
C ALA A 46 20.28 -11.03 24.02
N ALA A 47 21.41 -10.58 23.45
CA ALA A 47 21.97 -11.17 22.25
C ALA A 47 23.49 -10.98 22.13
N THR A 48 24.16 -11.92 21.46
CA THR A 48 25.63 -11.96 21.29
C THR A 48 26.06 -12.37 19.90
N ILE A 49 27.25 -11.91 19.50
CA ILE A 49 28.04 -12.48 18.41
C ILE A 49 29.25 -13.19 19.02
N THR A 50 29.48 -14.44 18.62
CA THR A 50 30.65 -15.23 19.03
C THR A 50 31.51 -15.57 17.83
N THR A 51 32.81 -15.28 17.91
CA THR A 51 33.82 -15.70 16.93
C THR A 51 34.69 -16.77 17.56
N TYR A 52 34.64 -17.99 17.01
CA TYR A 52 35.39 -19.13 17.50
C TYR A 52 36.83 -19.12 16.93
N PRO A 53 37.81 -19.76 17.59
CA PRO A 53 39.21 -19.80 17.13
C PRO A 53 39.40 -20.36 15.72
N ASN A 54 38.46 -21.19 15.23
CA ASN A 54 38.49 -21.75 13.89
C ASN A 54 37.84 -20.85 12.81
N GLY A 55 37.51 -19.60 13.16
CA GLY A 55 36.88 -18.63 12.27
C GLY A 55 35.35 -18.75 12.14
N ARG A 56 34.71 -19.74 12.78
CA ARG A 56 33.25 -19.83 12.79
C ARG A 56 32.66 -18.64 13.54
N GLU A 57 31.62 -18.04 12.98
CA GLU A 57 30.85 -16.98 13.62
C GLU A 57 29.44 -17.46 13.98
N LYS A 58 28.89 -16.96 15.08
CA LYS A 58 27.54 -17.29 15.54
C LYS A 58 26.86 -16.07 16.16
N MET A 59 25.72 -15.68 15.62
CA MET A 59 24.78 -14.76 16.27
C MET A 59 23.78 -15.58 17.12
N SER A 60 23.52 -15.14 18.35
CA SER A 60 22.56 -15.78 19.26
C SER A 60 21.64 -14.74 19.88
N PHE A 61 20.34 -15.00 19.88
CA PHE A 61 19.32 -14.27 20.63
C PHE A 61 18.83 -15.16 21.76
N PHE A 62 18.71 -14.63 22.97
CA PHE A 62 18.27 -15.38 24.16
C PHE A 62 16.78 -15.15 24.45
N PHE A 63 15.98 -15.06 23.40
CA PHE A 63 14.53 -14.90 23.42
C PHE A 63 13.90 -15.43 22.12
N GLY A 64 12.61 -15.72 22.15
CA GLY A 64 11.85 -16.20 20.98
C GLY A 64 11.56 -15.10 19.95
N PHE A 65 11.01 -15.48 18.80
CA PHE A 65 10.53 -14.53 17.79
C PHE A 65 9.05 -14.78 17.53
N GLY A 66 8.27 -13.72 17.37
CA GLY A 66 6.84 -13.78 17.05
C GLY A 66 6.51 -12.93 15.83
N SER A 67 5.75 -13.47 14.88
CA SER A 67 5.34 -12.75 13.67
C SER A 67 4.47 -11.52 13.96
N TRP A 68 3.84 -11.45 15.14
CA TRP A 68 3.04 -10.31 15.60
C TRP A 68 3.86 -9.22 16.28
N SER A 69 5.13 -9.48 16.63
CA SER A 69 5.97 -8.54 17.38
C SER A 69 6.80 -7.66 16.45
N GLN A 70 6.67 -6.33 16.62
CA GLN A 70 7.47 -5.35 15.88
C GLN A 70 8.98 -5.59 16.05
N SER A 71 9.41 -5.86 17.28
CA SER A 71 10.83 -6.10 17.60
C SER A 71 11.35 -7.36 16.93
N SER A 72 10.57 -8.44 16.92
CA SER A 72 10.94 -9.66 16.21
C SER A 72 11.15 -9.42 14.71
N ILE A 73 10.29 -8.63 14.07
CA ILE A 73 10.43 -8.28 12.66
C ILE A 73 11.70 -7.46 12.42
N ILE A 74 11.93 -6.42 13.22
CA ILE A 74 13.13 -5.56 13.11
C ILE A 74 14.43 -6.35 13.31
N LEU A 75 14.47 -7.19 14.34
CA LEU A 75 15.60 -8.08 14.60
C LEU A 75 15.79 -9.13 13.50
N GLY A 76 14.70 -9.52 12.83
CA GLY A 76 14.70 -10.32 11.61
C GLY A 76 15.61 -9.73 10.54
N HIS A 77 15.44 -8.44 10.27
CA HIS A 77 16.29 -7.72 9.32
C HIS A 77 17.75 -7.65 9.76
N LEU A 78 18.03 -7.51 11.06
CA LEU A 78 19.41 -7.47 11.56
C LEU A 78 20.16 -8.78 11.32
N TRP A 79 19.58 -9.92 11.69
CA TRP A 79 20.27 -11.19 11.56
C TRP A 79 20.35 -11.63 10.09
N LEU A 80 19.35 -11.31 9.26
CA LEU A 80 19.41 -11.56 7.82
C LEU A 80 20.56 -10.78 7.19
N THR A 81 20.67 -9.48 7.46
CA THR A 81 21.79 -8.64 6.99
C THR A 81 23.13 -9.20 7.48
N TRP A 82 23.24 -9.55 8.76
CA TRP A 82 24.48 -10.11 9.31
C TRP A 82 24.83 -11.46 8.68
N GLY A 83 23.89 -12.39 8.61
CA GLY A 83 24.12 -13.76 8.14
C GLY A 83 24.36 -13.89 6.64
N THR A 84 23.84 -12.94 5.85
CA THR A 84 24.05 -12.88 4.39
C THR A 84 25.15 -11.93 3.98
N HIS A 85 25.78 -11.23 4.94
CA HIS A 85 26.70 -10.12 4.67
C HIS A 85 26.08 -9.06 3.74
N SER A 86 24.75 -8.92 3.80
CA SER A 86 23.92 -8.08 2.92
C SER A 86 24.02 -8.40 1.43
N LEU A 87 24.40 -9.63 1.08
CA LEU A 87 24.33 -10.19 -0.27
C LEU A 87 23.25 -11.27 -0.32
N PHE A 88 22.11 -10.97 -0.95
CA PHE A 88 20.98 -11.91 -1.00
C PHE A 88 20.12 -11.73 -2.25
N ASN A 89 19.43 -12.81 -2.61
CA ASN A 89 18.47 -12.89 -3.71
C ASN A 89 17.13 -12.27 -3.32
N GLY A 90 17.10 -10.95 -3.26
CA GLY A 90 15.92 -10.19 -2.90
C GLY A 90 16.21 -8.70 -2.94
N PHE A 91 15.19 -7.94 -2.57
CA PHE A 91 15.29 -6.50 -2.36
C PHE A 91 14.43 -6.10 -1.16
N ARG A 92 14.73 -4.93 -0.59
CA ARG A 92 13.94 -4.33 0.49
C ARG A 92 13.34 -3.02 -0.02
N ARG A 93 12.02 -2.93 0.00
CA ARG A 93 11.28 -1.73 -0.39
C ARG A 93 10.03 -1.62 0.46
N VAL A 94 9.72 -0.39 0.89
CA VAL A 94 8.46 -0.06 1.56
C VAL A 94 7.68 0.88 0.65
N TYR A 95 6.54 0.41 0.19
CA TYR A 95 5.57 1.26 -0.49
C TYR A 95 4.60 1.85 0.52
N PHE A 96 4.26 3.11 0.33
CA PHE A 96 3.41 3.87 1.25
C PHE A 96 2.56 4.86 0.47
N THR A 97 1.49 4.35 -0.15
CA THR A 97 0.52 5.15 -0.92
C THR A 97 -0.86 5.07 -0.23
N PRO A 98 -1.40 6.21 0.22
CA PRO A 98 -2.83 6.32 0.50
C PRO A 98 -3.63 6.39 -0.79
N HIS A 99 -4.61 5.51 -0.94
CA HIS A 99 -5.62 5.58 -1.98
C HIS A 99 -6.86 6.25 -1.39
N ILE A 100 -7.27 7.37 -1.99
CA ILE A 100 -8.43 8.16 -1.58
C ILE A 100 -9.57 7.88 -2.55
N ASP A 101 -10.58 7.18 -2.06
CA ASP A 101 -11.77 6.81 -2.80
C ASP A 101 -12.77 7.98 -2.82
N ASP A 102 -13.83 7.85 -3.63
CA ASP A 102 -14.98 8.75 -3.70
C ASP A 102 -14.69 10.19 -4.16
N ILE A 103 -13.58 10.40 -4.86
CA ILE A 103 -13.23 11.75 -5.31
C ILE A 103 -14.30 12.30 -6.25
N PHE A 104 -14.74 13.52 -5.95
CA PHE A 104 -15.86 14.26 -6.53
C PHE A 104 -17.27 13.93 -6.01
N LEU A 105 -17.47 12.86 -5.24
CA LEU A 105 -18.74 12.59 -4.56
C LEU A 105 -18.90 13.45 -3.30
N SER A 106 -20.14 13.55 -2.81
CA SER A 106 -20.43 13.94 -1.43
C SER A 106 -20.56 12.69 -0.57
N THR A 107 -20.26 12.81 0.71
CA THR A 107 -20.40 11.73 1.69
C THR A 107 -21.21 12.23 2.87
N GLU A 108 -22.26 11.49 3.21
CA GLU A 108 -22.99 11.66 4.46
C GLU A 108 -22.07 11.33 5.64
N LEU A 109 -21.90 12.26 6.56
CA LEU A 109 -21.04 12.10 7.73
C LEU A 109 -21.78 11.56 8.94
N VAL A 110 -21.02 10.99 9.87
CA VAL A 110 -21.56 10.53 11.17
C VAL A 110 -22.17 11.65 12.00
N ASP A 111 -23.29 11.37 12.64
CA ASP A 111 -23.98 12.33 13.51
C ASP A 111 -23.63 12.12 14.99
N VAL A 112 -22.43 12.56 15.34
CA VAL A 112 -21.94 12.51 16.73
C VAL A 112 -22.85 13.28 17.69
N LYS A 113 -23.52 14.35 17.23
CA LYS A 113 -24.35 15.20 18.10
C LYS A 113 -25.58 14.46 18.60
N ASN A 114 -26.17 13.63 17.76
CA ASN A 114 -27.32 12.80 18.11
C ASN A 114 -26.92 11.39 18.57
N ASN A 115 -25.62 11.06 18.59
CA ASN A 115 -25.09 9.75 18.96
C ASN A 115 -25.67 8.62 18.08
N GLU A 116 -25.78 8.89 16.78
CA GLU A 116 -26.25 7.94 15.76
C GLU A 116 -25.30 7.92 14.57
N VAL A 117 -25.29 6.80 13.85
CA VAL A 117 -24.41 6.64 12.67
C VAL A 117 -24.84 7.61 11.57
N TYR A 118 -26.14 7.68 11.30
CA TYR A 118 -26.74 8.58 10.30
C TYR A 118 -28.08 9.07 10.81
N THR A 119 -28.41 10.32 10.51
CA THR A 119 -29.73 10.91 10.77
C THR A 119 -30.15 11.79 9.59
N GLU A 120 -31.42 12.20 9.53
CA GLU A 120 -31.87 13.20 8.55
C GLU A 120 -31.13 14.56 8.67
N SER A 121 -30.37 14.77 9.75
CA SER A 121 -29.55 15.96 10.00
C SER A 121 -28.05 15.77 9.81
N SER A 122 -27.62 14.59 9.34
CA SER A 122 -26.22 14.32 9.01
C SER A 122 -25.67 15.35 8.02
N GLU A 123 -24.43 15.79 8.26
CA GLU A 123 -23.74 16.71 7.35
C GLU A 123 -23.33 15.96 6.09
N GLU A 124 -23.68 16.49 4.91
CA GLU A 124 -23.09 16.08 3.64
C GLU A 124 -21.79 16.84 3.41
N PHE A 125 -20.68 16.12 3.32
CA PHE A 125 -19.37 16.71 3.05
C PHE A 125 -18.83 16.34 1.68
N ARG A 126 -18.31 17.35 0.99
CA ARG A 126 -17.57 17.20 -0.26
C ARG A 126 -16.32 18.08 -0.20
N THR A 127 -15.17 17.52 -0.59
CA THR A 127 -13.93 18.26 -0.72
C THR A 127 -14.06 19.48 -1.63
N LYS A 128 -13.22 20.48 -1.37
CA LYS A 128 -13.11 21.73 -2.14
C LYS A 128 -11.67 21.91 -2.62
N PRO A 129 -11.42 22.81 -3.60
CA PRO A 129 -10.06 23.12 -4.04
C PRO A 129 -9.09 23.41 -2.89
N HIS A 130 -9.57 24.08 -1.84
CA HIS A 130 -8.79 24.37 -0.64
C HIS A 130 -8.25 23.12 0.06
N ASP A 131 -9.04 22.06 0.18
CA ASP A 131 -8.61 20.82 0.83
C ASP A 131 -7.45 20.20 0.04
N TYR A 132 -7.53 20.17 -1.30
CA TYR A 132 -6.45 19.68 -2.15
C TYR A 132 -5.19 20.55 -2.06
N GLU A 133 -5.30 21.87 -2.02
CA GLU A 133 -4.16 22.78 -1.80
C GLU A 133 -3.45 22.48 -0.47
N LYS A 134 -4.21 22.15 0.57
CA LYS A 134 -3.68 21.75 1.88
C LYS A 134 -2.97 20.39 1.82
N ILE A 135 -3.56 19.40 1.14
CA ILE A 135 -2.90 18.11 0.92
C ILE A 135 -1.61 18.27 0.10
N ILE A 136 -1.58 19.12 -0.93
CA ILE A 136 -0.35 19.40 -1.70
C ILE A 136 0.74 19.94 -0.78
N GLN A 137 0.41 20.88 0.11
CA GLN A 137 1.35 21.41 1.08
C GLN A 137 1.81 20.33 2.08
N PHE A 138 0.88 19.53 2.59
CA PHE A 138 1.17 18.43 3.49
C PHE A 138 2.16 17.42 2.90
N GLN A 139 1.96 16.97 1.66
CA GLN A 139 2.84 16.01 1.00
C GLN A 139 4.30 16.51 0.98
N LYS A 140 4.50 17.83 0.83
CA LYS A 140 5.83 18.47 0.89
C LYS A 140 6.37 18.53 2.32
N ASP A 141 5.50 18.73 3.31
CA ASP A 141 5.88 18.82 4.71
C ASP A 141 6.21 17.48 5.35
N VAL A 142 5.48 16.41 5.02
CA VAL A 142 5.72 15.07 5.58
C VAL A 142 7.06 14.50 5.10
N LEU A 143 7.50 14.83 3.89
CA LEU A 143 8.82 14.43 3.38
C LEU A 143 9.98 14.92 4.26
N LYS A 144 9.81 16.03 5.00
CA LYS A 144 10.84 16.57 5.92
C LYS A 144 11.10 15.65 7.11
N ILE A 145 10.15 14.77 7.45
CA ILE A 145 10.29 13.80 8.53
C ILE A 145 10.47 12.37 8.02
N MET A 146 10.43 12.14 6.70
CA MET A 146 10.68 10.82 6.11
C MET A 146 12.17 10.57 5.88
N PRO A 147 12.62 9.30 5.78
CA PRO A 147 14.00 8.98 5.45
C PRO A 147 14.43 9.51 4.07
N GLU A 148 15.73 9.72 3.90
CA GLU A 148 16.31 10.15 2.62
C GLU A 148 15.91 9.21 1.47
N GLY A 149 15.62 9.78 0.30
CA GLY A 149 15.15 9.03 -0.88
C GLY A 149 13.65 8.71 -0.87
N SER A 150 12.91 9.07 0.18
CA SER A 150 11.46 8.91 0.21
C SER A 150 10.77 9.81 -0.82
N PHE A 151 9.63 9.35 -1.31
CA PHE A 151 8.74 10.08 -2.20
C PHE A 151 7.31 9.78 -1.77
N TYR A 152 6.50 10.81 -1.57
CA TYR A 152 5.14 10.67 -1.04
C TYR A 152 4.13 11.43 -1.90
N ARG A 153 3.09 10.72 -2.31
CA ARG A 153 1.99 11.23 -3.13
C ARG A 153 0.76 10.34 -2.94
N VAL A 154 -0.39 10.94 -2.67
CA VAL A 154 -1.66 10.22 -2.59
C VAL A 154 -2.23 9.94 -3.97
N GLU A 155 -3.04 8.89 -4.06
CA GLU A 155 -3.79 8.56 -5.26
C GLU A 155 -5.26 8.91 -5.10
N LEU A 156 -5.80 9.66 -6.04
CA LEU A 156 -7.19 10.11 -6.09
C LEU A 156 -7.97 9.20 -7.05
N ALA A 157 -8.80 8.32 -6.50
CA ALA A 157 -9.70 7.46 -7.26
C ALA A 157 -11.07 8.16 -7.36
N PHE A 158 -11.48 8.52 -8.59
CA PHE A 158 -12.57 9.46 -8.79
C PHE A 158 -13.83 8.87 -9.42
N ASN A 159 -14.97 9.51 -9.11
CA ASN A 159 -16.29 9.24 -9.68
C ASN A 159 -16.81 10.45 -10.45
N GLY A 160 -16.83 10.35 -11.77
CA GLY A 160 -17.24 11.45 -12.64
C GLY A 160 -18.63 11.99 -12.32
N ASN A 161 -19.59 11.14 -11.93
CA ASN A 161 -20.96 11.54 -11.68
C ASN A 161 -21.09 12.54 -10.51
N GLY A 162 -20.17 12.50 -9.55
CA GLY A 162 -20.17 13.42 -8.41
C GLY A 162 -20.13 14.89 -8.80
N MET A 163 -19.46 15.21 -9.91
CA MET A 163 -19.46 16.58 -10.45
C MET A 163 -20.83 17.01 -11.02
N LEU A 164 -21.60 16.07 -11.57
CA LEU A 164 -22.95 16.36 -12.06
C LEU A 164 -23.93 16.52 -10.90
N LEU A 165 -23.88 15.60 -9.93
CA LEU A 165 -24.69 15.63 -8.70
C LEU A 165 -24.55 16.96 -7.96
N ASN A 166 -23.32 17.48 -7.87
CA ASN A 166 -23.05 18.74 -7.18
C ASN A 166 -23.56 19.99 -7.92
N VAL A 167 -23.61 19.98 -9.26
CA VAL A 167 -23.99 21.16 -10.06
C VAL A 167 -25.50 21.26 -10.28
N ASP A 168 -26.15 20.14 -10.58
CA ASP A 168 -27.56 20.11 -10.98
C ASP A 168 -28.12 18.69 -10.76
N TYR A 169 -28.64 18.43 -9.56
CA TYR A 169 -29.11 17.10 -9.13
C TYR A 169 -30.14 16.51 -10.12
N ASP A 170 -31.12 17.31 -10.56
CA ASP A 170 -32.17 16.90 -11.52
C ASP A 170 -31.63 16.46 -12.90
N TYR A 171 -30.37 16.77 -13.21
CA TYR A 171 -29.70 16.43 -14.46
C TYR A 171 -28.45 15.58 -14.26
N ALA A 172 -28.14 15.24 -13.02
CA ALA A 172 -27.20 14.20 -12.70
C ALA A 172 -27.77 12.84 -13.10
N LEU A 173 -26.88 11.87 -13.28
CA LEU A 173 -27.33 10.52 -13.48
C LEU A 173 -27.65 9.91 -12.11
N GLU A 174 -28.92 9.64 -11.85
CA GLU A 174 -29.33 8.87 -10.68
C GLU A 174 -29.18 7.38 -11.00
N VAL A 175 -28.13 6.78 -10.45
CA VAL A 175 -27.92 5.33 -10.44
C VAL A 175 -27.81 4.94 -8.98
N ASP A 176 -28.59 3.92 -8.61
CA ASP A 176 -28.56 3.35 -7.28
C ASP A 176 -27.22 2.64 -7.03
N GLY A 177 -26.47 3.13 -6.04
CA GLY A 177 -25.15 2.66 -5.65
C GLY A 177 -25.11 1.40 -4.77
N GLU A 178 -26.26 0.93 -4.27
CA GLU A 178 -26.31 0.02 -3.13
C GLU A 178 -26.04 -1.45 -3.47
N ARG A 179 -25.54 -2.20 -2.47
CA ARG A 179 -25.39 -3.66 -2.54
C ARG A 179 -26.68 -4.35 -2.12
N TYR A 180 -27.23 -5.21 -2.98
CA TYR A 180 -28.43 -6.03 -2.69
C TYR A 180 -28.18 -7.55 -2.70
N VAL A 181 -26.92 -7.95 -2.75
CA VAL A 181 -26.48 -9.35 -2.70
C VAL A 181 -25.46 -9.52 -1.57
N ASP A 182 -25.16 -10.77 -1.21
CA ASP A 182 -24.14 -11.05 -0.20
C ASP A 182 -22.75 -10.53 -0.64
N LEU A 183 -21.89 -10.20 0.34
CA LEU A 183 -20.58 -9.59 0.11
C LEU A 183 -19.70 -10.35 -0.89
N GLU A 184 -19.77 -11.68 -0.88
CA GLU A 184 -18.97 -12.56 -1.73
C GLU A 184 -19.83 -13.28 -2.79
N PHE A 185 -20.92 -12.64 -3.22
CA PHE A 185 -21.84 -13.19 -4.22
C PHE A 185 -21.15 -13.41 -5.57
N VAL A 186 -21.18 -14.67 -6.04
CA VAL A 186 -20.65 -15.05 -7.36
C VAL A 186 -21.75 -14.93 -8.40
N LYS A 187 -21.69 -13.87 -9.22
CA LYS A 187 -22.73 -13.59 -10.22
C LYS A 187 -22.72 -14.61 -11.35
N GLU A 188 -23.90 -15.11 -11.72
CA GLU A 188 -24.08 -15.92 -12.92
C GLU A 188 -23.82 -15.06 -14.18
N PRO A 189 -22.89 -15.45 -15.07
CA PRO A 189 -22.54 -14.64 -16.25
C PRO A 189 -23.73 -14.36 -17.17
N GLY A 190 -23.82 -13.12 -17.67
CA GLY A 190 -24.91 -12.68 -18.55
C GLY A 190 -26.20 -12.27 -17.84
N THR A 191 -26.25 -12.41 -16.51
CA THR A 191 -27.34 -11.90 -15.67
C THR A 191 -26.97 -10.55 -15.03
N GLY A 192 -27.80 -10.06 -14.11
CA GLY A 192 -27.52 -8.89 -13.28
C GLY A 192 -28.51 -7.75 -13.49
N ASP A 193 -28.50 -6.83 -12.54
CA ASP A 193 -29.41 -5.70 -12.48
C ASP A 193 -29.06 -4.64 -13.52
N LYS A 194 -30.09 -4.03 -14.10
CA LYS A 194 -29.98 -2.86 -14.98
C LYS A 194 -30.53 -1.66 -14.24
N ARG A 195 -29.63 -0.88 -13.65
CA ARG A 195 -29.90 0.36 -12.91
C ARG A 195 -29.70 1.59 -13.79
N TRP A 196 -28.92 1.46 -14.86
CA TRP A 196 -28.73 2.54 -15.83
C TRP A 196 -29.97 2.78 -16.71
N PRO A 197 -30.30 4.04 -17.06
CA PRO A 197 -31.46 4.35 -17.89
C PRO A 197 -31.44 3.70 -19.28
N LYS A 198 -30.24 3.44 -19.82
CA LYS A 198 -30.01 2.74 -21.08
C LYS A 198 -28.57 2.25 -21.21
N GLU A 199 -28.41 1.19 -22.00
CA GLU A 199 -27.10 0.71 -22.45
C GLU A 199 -26.40 1.74 -23.34
N ASN A 200 -25.06 1.72 -23.38
CA ASN A 200 -24.24 2.63 -24.18
C ASN A 200 -24.58 4.11 -23.92
N TYR A 201 -24.79 4.48 -22.66
CA TYR A 201 -25.18 5.83 -22.28
C TYR A 201 -24.16 6.86 -22.79
N LYS A 202 -24.66 8.01 -23.24
CA LYS A 202 -23.85 9.13 -23.75
C LYS A 202 -24.25 10.40 -23.02
N PHE A 203 -23.26 11.19 -22.65
CA PHE A 203 -23.50 12.50 -22.05
C PHE A 203 -24.33 13.38 -23.00
N SER A 204 -25.35 14.01 -22.47
CA SER A 204 -26.06 15.08 -23.15
C SER A 204 -25.19 16.34 -23.23
N GLN A 205 -25.49 17.22 -24.20
CA GLN A 205 -24.81 18.51 -24.30
C GLN A 205 -24.92 19.33 -23.01
N LYS A 206 -26.05 19.22 -22.30
CA LYS A 206 -26.26 19.90 -21.02
C LYS A 206 -25.33 19.33 -19.93
N GLN A 207 -25.18 18.01 -19.82
CA GLN A 207 -24.24 17.39 -18.88
C GLN A 207 -22.79 17.82 -19.17
N LEU A 208 -22.38 17.83 -20.44
CA LEU A 208 -21.05 18.32 -20.85
C LEU A 208 -20.81 19.77 -20.41
N THR A 209 -21.83 20.63 -20.53
CA THR A 209 -21.75 22.01 -20.03
C THR A 209 -21.78 22.09 -18.49
N ASN A 210 -22.51 21.20 -17.81
CA ASN A 210 -22.61 21.19 -16.36
C ASN A 210 -21.30 20.78 -15.68
N PHE A 211 -20.53 19.84 -16.24
CA PHE A 211 -19.18 19.53 -15.73
C PHE A 211 -18.32 20.79 -15.57
N GLN A 212 -18.35 21.69 -16.55
CA GLN A 212 -17.55 22.93 -16.53
C GLN A 212 -17.98 23.92 -15.44
N LYS A 213 -19.15 23.73 -14.81
CA LYS A 213 -19.62 24.56 -13.70
C LYS A 213 -19.15 24.06 -12.34
N ASP A 214 -18.74 22.80 -12.23
CA ASP A 214 -18.25 22.23 -10.97
C ASP A 214 -16.89 22.85 -10.59
N ASP A 215 -16.73 23.24 -9.34
CA ASP A 215 -15.52 23.92 -8.88
C ASP A 215 -14.28 23.01 -8.85
N LEU A 216 -14.45 21.71 -8.60
CA LEU A 216 -13.36 20.74 -8.68
C LEU A 216 -13.01 20.42 -10.13
N TYR A 217 -14.00 20.36 -11.04
CA TYR A 217 -13.72 20.29 -12.47
C TYR A 217 -12.89 21.50 -12.93
N LYS A 218 -13.30 22.73 -12.58
CA LYS A 218 -12.55 23.95 -12.93
C LYS A 218 -11.14 23.95 -12.35
N TYR A 219 -10.97 23.42 -11.14
CA TYR A 219 -9.68 23.37 -10.48
C TYR A 219 -8.71 22.38 -11.15
N PHE A 220 -9.19 21.19 -11.53
CA PHE A 220 -8.34 20.13 -12.05
C PHE A 220 -8.26 20.07 -13.58
N ALA A 221 -9.33 20.37 -14.32
CA ALA A 221 -9.40 20.12 -15.75
C ALA A 221 -8.27 20.82 -16.51
N ASN A 222 -7.38 20.03 -17.12
CA ASN A 222 -6.19 20.46 -17.85
C ASN A 222 -5.21 21.32 -17.03
N ASN A 223 -5.34 21.34 -15.70
CA ASN A 223 -4.45 22.04 -14.79
C ASN A 223 -3.31 21.12 -14.35
N VAL A 224 -2.29 20.99 -15.21
CA VAL A 224 -1.13 20.11 -14.96
C VAL A 224 -0.46 20.40 -13.62
N THR A 225 -0.42 21.67 -13.19
CA THR A 225 0.19 22.07 -11.92
C THR A 225 -0.48 21.42 -10.72
N ALA A 226 -1.81 21.38 -10.69
CA ALA A 226 -2.55 20.72 -9.62
C ALA A 226 -2.60 19.20 -9.81
N GLN A 227 -2.82 18.73 -11.04
CA GLN A 227 -2.98 17.30 -11.33
C GLN A 227 -1.73 16.48 -11.02
N GLN A 228 -0.54 16.98 -11.35
CA GLN A 228 0.71 16.24 -11.17
C GLN A 228 1.12 16.06 -9.71
N GLU A 229 0.49 16.78 -8.79
CA GLU A 229 0.73 16.63 -7.35
C GLU A 229 0.04 15.38 -6.78
N PHE A 230 -0.78 14.69 -7.57
CA PHE A 230 -1.54 13.49 -7.19
C PHE A 230 -1.36 12.37 -8.22
N PHE A 231 -1.49 11.12 -7.79
CA PHE A 231 -1.80 10.02 -8.71
C PHE A 231 -3.31 9.96 -8.92
N TRP A 232 -3.75 9.39 -10.04
CA TRP A 232 -5.16 9.35 -10.42
C TRP A 232 -5.55 7.97 -10.94
N SER A 233 -6.70 7.47 -10.49
CA SER A 233 -7.33 6.26 -11.01
C SER A 233 -8.84 6.42 -11.11
N SER A 234 -9.47 5.48 -11.80
CA SER A 234 -10.93 5.38 -11.84
C SER A 234 -11.45 4.77 -10.53
N HIS A 235 -12.57 5.30 -10.03
CA HIS A 235 -13.39 4.65 -9.02
C HIS A 235 -14.78 4.27 -9.55
N THR A 236 -14.91 4.06 -10.87
CA THR A 236 -16.18 3.99 -11.65
C THR A 236 -16.87 5.35 -11.77
N PHE A 237 -17.86 5.48 -12.66
CA PHE A 237 -18.49 6.76 -12.95
C PHE A 237 -19.48 7.19 -11.85
N SER A 238 -20.45 6.33 -11.51
CA SER A 238 -21.54 6.67 -10.60
C SER A 238 -21.42 6.04 -9.21
N HIS A 239 -20.42 5.18 -9.01
CA HIS A 239 -20.25 4.39 -7.78
C HIS A 239 -21.34 3.31 -7.60
N GLU A 240 -21.85 2.74 -8.72
CA GLU A 240 -22.72 1.56 -8.69
C GLU A 240 -21.98 0.35 -8.12
N ASN A 241 -22.55 -0.33 -7.12
CA ASN A 241 -22.03 -1.63 -6.68
C ASN A 241 -22.08 -2.66 -7.83
N LEU A 242 -20.92 -3.27 -8.12
CA LEU A 242 -20.72 -4.12 -9.28
C LEU A 242 -20.93 -5.63 -9.00
N ASP A 243 -21.35 -6.02 -7.79
CA ASP A 243 -21.46 -7.44 -7.42
C ASP A 243 -22.56 -8.14 -8.24
N ASN A 244 -23.70 -7.48 -8.42
CA ASN A 244 -24.80 -7.97 -9.28
C ASN A 244 -25.06 -7.08 -10.52
N ALA A 245 -24.20 -6.11 -10.81
CA ALA A 245 -24.38 -5.23 -11.97
C ALA A 245 -24.37 -6.02 -13.30
N SER A 246 -25.28 -5.67 -14.20
CA SER A 246 -25.30 -6.20 -15.55
C SER A 246 -24.09 -5.75 -16.36
N ARG A 247 -23.73 -6.52 -17.39
CA ARG A 247 -22.60 -6.18 -18.28
C ARG A 247 -22.69 -4.77 -18.88
N SER A 248 -23.90 -4.33 -19.26
CA SER A 248 -24.11 -3.01 -19.86
C SER A 248 -23.87 -1.87 -18.88
N ASP A 249 -24.16 -2.11 -17.60
CA ASP A 249 -24.04 -1.11 -16.56
C ASP A 249 -22.57 -0.96 -16.18
N VAL A 250 -21.84 -2.08 -16.05
CA VAL A 250 -20.37 -2.03 -15.90
C VAL A 250 -19.70 -1.36 -17.10
N ASP A 251 -20.16 -1.59 -18.35
CA ASP A 251 -19.63 -0.86 -19.51
C ASP A 251 -19.81 0.65 -19.36
N ASN A 252 -21.01 1.10 -18.98
CA ASN A 252 -21.31 2.51 -18.76
C ASN A 252 -20.42 3.09 -17.65
N GLU A 253 -20.31 2.41 -16.51
CA GLU A 253 -19.49 2.80 -15.37
C GLU A 253 -18.03 3.05 -15.76
N ILE A 254 -17.43 2.12 -16.50
CA ILE A 254 -16.02 2.19 -16.85
C ILE A 254 -15.78 3.18 -17.99
N ARG A 255 -16.55 3.06 -19.08
CA ARG A 255 -16.37 3.88 -20.27
C ARG A 255 -16.58 5.35 -19.98
N LEU A 256 -17.64 5.71 -19.26
CA LEU A 256 -17.95 7.12 -19.00
C LEU A 256 -16.95 7.75 -18.02
N ASN A 257 -16.42 6.99 -17.06
CA ASN A 257 -15.38 7.52 -16.20
C ASN A 257 -14.04 7.73 -16.94
N ILE A 258 -13.73 6.89 -17.94
CA ILE A 258 -12.61 7.12 -18.87
C ILE A 258 -12.86 8.37 -19.71
N GLU A 259 -14.09 8.58 -20.23
CA GLU A 259 -14.45 9.81 -20.96
C GLU A 259 -14.26 11.06 -20.06
N VAL A 260 -14.61 10.98 -18.77
CA VAL A 260 -14.35 12.07 -17.80
C VAL A 260 -12.84 12.25 -17.56
N ALA A 261 -12.05 11.17 -17.47
CA ALA A 261 -10.59 11.27 -17.37
C ALA A 261 -9.98 12.01 -18.57
N ASP A 262 -10.51 11.79 -19.78
CA ASP A 262 -10.12 12.52 -20.99
C ASP A 262 -10.53 14.00 -20.91
N MET A 263 -11.74 14.30 -20.42
CA MET A 263 -12.21 15.69 -20.22
C MET A 263 -11.34 16.46 -19.22
N LEU A 264 -10.92 15.79 -18.15
CA LEU A 264 -9.98 16.35 -17.17
C LEU A 264 -8.55 16.47 -17.74
N GLY A 265 -8.21 15.77 -18.81
CA GLY A 265 -6.85 15.77 -19.37
C GLY A 265 -5.84 14.88 -18.61
N LEU A 266 -6.34 13.89 -17.86
CA LEU A 266 -5.53 12.98 -17.04
C LEU A 266 -4.92 11.82 -17.86
N ARG A 267 -5.63 11.36 -18.89
CA ARG A 267 -5.20 10.21 -19.69
C ARG A 267 -3.84 10.45 -20.33
N LYS A 268 -3.00 9.40 -20.35
CA LYS A 268 -1.63 9.38 -20.89
C LYS A 268 -0.61 10.23 -20.09
N LYS A 269 -0.98 10.76 -18.92
CA LYS A 269 -0.03 11.38 -17.99
C LYS A 269 0.65 10.30 -17.16
N GLU A 270 1.89 10.57 -16.73
CA GLU A 270 2.67 9.62 -15.90
C GLU A 270 2.02 9.34 -14.54
N TYR A 271 1.18 10.27 -14.07
CA TYR A 271 0.43 10.17 -12.83
C TYR A 271 -0.99 9.60 -13.00
N TRP A 272 -1.33 9.09 -14.18
CA TRP A 272 -2.58 8.36 -14.42
C TRP A 272 -2.35 6.87 -14.38
N SER A 273 -3.16 6.16 -13.59
CA SER A 273 -3.26 4.72 -13.54
C SER A 273 -4.44 4.25 -14.38
N GLY A 274 -4.14 3.66 -15.54
CA GLY A 274 -5.15 3.09 -16.44
C GLY A 274 -5.22 1.58 -16.40
N GLY A 275 -4.21 0.91 -15.85
CA GLY A 275 -4.08 -0.55 -15.85
C GLY A 275 -4.73 -1.25 -14.66
N ALA A 276 -5.17 -0.50 -13.65
CA ALA A 276 -5.82 -1.01 -12.46
C ALA A 276 -6.94 -0.08 -11.98
N ILE A 277 -7.88 -0.63 -11.20
CA ILE A 277 -9.06 0.09 -10.72
C ILE A 277 -9.30 -0.14 -9.21
N ILE A 278 -9.84 0.87 -8.55
CA ILE A 278 -10.50 0.70 -7.25
C ILE A 278 -11.99 0.57 -7.53
N THR A 279 -12.62 -0.55 -7.17
CA THR A 279 -14.05 -0.73 -7.42
C THR A 279 -14.89 -0.19 -6.26
N PRO A 280 -16.07 0.39 -6.53
CA PRO A 280 -16.95 0.93 -5.50
C PRO A 280 -17.30 -0.15 -4.49
N GLN A 281 -17.12 0.12 -3.21
CA GLN A 281 -17.32 -0.85 -2.11
C GLN A 281 -16.56 -2.19 -2.29
N ILE A 282 -15.45 -2.18 -3.05
CA ILE A 282 -14.64 -3.36 -3.38
C ILE A 282 -15.52 -4.46 -4.04
N SER A 283 -16.41 -4.04 -4.94
CA SER A 283 -17.38 -4.91 -5.60
C SER A 283 -16.92 -5.40 -6.98
N GLY A 284 -17.65 -6.36 -7.55
CA GLY A 284 -17.46 -6.85 -8.92
C GLY A 284 -16.30 -7.84 -9.10
N LEU A 285 -15.58 -8.17 -8.03
CA LEU A 285 -14.44 -9.10 -8.05
C LEU A 285 -14.88 -10.57 -8.23
N HIS A 286 -16.16 -10.85 -8.00
CA HIS A 286 -16.82 -12.14 -8.23
C HIS A 286 -17.78 -12.12 -9.44
N ASN A 287 -17.72 -11.05 -10.25
CA ASN A 287 -18.57 -10.84 -11.41
C ASN A 287 -17.75 -10.93 -12.71
N LYS A 288 -17.82 -12.07 -13.42
CA LYS A 288 -17.13 -12.28 -14.70
C LYS A 288 -17.37 -11.16 -15.72
N ASP A 289 -18.62 -10.69 -15.84
CA ASP A 289 -18.94 -9.66 -16.82
C ASP A 289 -18.22 -8.35 -16.49
N ALA A 290 -18.13 -8.00 -15.20
CA ALA A 290 -17.39 -6.83 -14.77
C ALA A 290 -15.89 -6.96 -15.09
N LEU A 291 -15.29 -8.09 -14.73
CA LEU A 291 -13.86 -8.35 -14.97
C LEU A 291 -13.50 -8.35 -16.47
N GLU A 292 -14.35 -8.90 -17.32
CA GLU A 292 -14.15 -8.85 -18.78
C GLU A 292 -14.30 -7.43 -19.35
N ILE A 293 -15.22 -6.62 -18.82
CA ILE A 293 -15.34 -5.21 -19.18
C ILE A 293 -14.11 -4.42 -18.74
N PHE A 294 -13.55 -4.69 -17.55
CA PHE A 294 -12.30 -4.09 -17.11
C PHE A 294 -11.20 -4.37 -18.15
N GLN A 295 -11.02 -5.64 -18.53
CA GLN A 295 -10.04 -6.05 -19.53
C GLN A 295 -10.29 -5.39 -20.90
N GLN A 296 -11.54 -5.27 -21.32
CA GLN A 296 -11.93 -4.58 -22.57
C GLN A 296 -11.41 -3.13 -22.60
N TYR A 297 -11.40 -2.44 -21.46
CA TYR A 297 -10.93 -1.06 -21.34
C TYR A 297 -9.46 -0.92 -20.90
N GLY A 298 -8.70 -2.02 -20.88
CA GLY A 298 -7.28 -2.03 -20.56
C GLY A 298 -6.97 -2.01 -19.06
N ILE A 299 -7.95 -2.33 -18.22
CA ILE A 299 -7.80 -2.52 -16.77
C ILE A 299 -7.57 -4.02 -16.52
N PHE A 300 -6.38 -4.37 -16.06
CA PHE A 300 -5.93 -5.76 -15.90
C PHE A 300 -5.77 -6.19 -14.45
N SER A 301 -6.08 -5.32 -13.50
CA SER A 301 -6.10 -5.62 -12.07
C SER A 301 -7.10 -4.74 -11.34
N ALA A 302 -7.52 -5.15 -10.15
CA ALA A 302 -8.33 -4.35 -9.26
C ALA A 302 -7.80 -4.48 -7.82
N THR A 303 -8.17 -3.53 -6.96
CA THR A 303 -7.86 -3.67 -5.53
C THR A 303 -8.88 -4.51 -4.79
N GLY A 304 -8.41 -5.34 -3.87
CA GLY A 304 -9.21 -6.02 -2.87
C GLY A 304 -9.09 -5.37 -1.49
N ASP A 305 -9.42 -6.12 -0.44
CA ASP A 305 -9.37 -5.68 0.95
C ASP A 305 -8.88 -6.82 1.87
N LEU A 306 -7.86 -6.54 2.68
CA LEU A 306 -7.29 -7.49 3.64
C LEU A 306 -8.29 -7.99 4.70
N SER A 307 -9.39 -7.28 4.92
CA SER A 307 -10.46 -7.76 5.81
C SER A 307 -11.30 -8.89 5.22
N ARG A 308 -11.18 -9.15 3.90
CA ARG A 308 -11.97 -10.13 3.13
C ARG A 308 -11.07 -11.25 2.59
N PRO A 309 -10.99 -12.40 3.29
CA PRO A 309 -10.15 -13.52 2.86
C PRO A 309 -10.49 -14.06 1.46
N ALA A 310 -11.74 -13.96 1.01
CA ALA A 310 -12.20 -14.48 -0.29
C ALA A 310 -11.55 -13.82 -1.51
N ILE A 311 -10.96 -12.63 -1.33
CA ILE A 311 -10.27 -11.85 -2.36
C ILE A 311 -8.81 -11.57 -2.00
N CYS A 312 -8.24 -12.39 -1.11
CA CYS A 312 -6.85 -12.31 -0.67
C CYS A 312 -6.12 -13.64 -0.89
N ASN A 313 -4.81 -13.57 -1.17
CA ASN A 313 -3.98 -14.76 -1.17
C ASN A 313 -3.60 -15.11 0.28
N THR A 314 -4.36 -16.01 0.90
CA THR A 314 -4.16 -16.41 2.30
C THR A 314 -2.95 -17.33 2.51
N GLU A 315 -2.46 -17.98 1.45
CA GLU A 315 -1.27 -18.84 1.51
C GLU A 315 0.02 -18.00 1.47
N ASN A 316 0.05 -16.99 0.60
CA ASN A 316 1.18 -16.09 0.45
C ASN A 316 0.72 -14.63 0.29
N PRO A 317 0.79 -13.82 1.37
CA PRO A 317 0.31 -12.45 1.34
C PRO A 317 1.17 -11.48 0.51
N TYR A 318 2.29 -11.95 -0.05
CA TYR A 318 3.13 -11.15 -0.96
C TYR A 318 2.76 -11.35 -2.44
N LEU A 319 1.74 -12.17 -2.70
CA LEU A 319 1.23 -12.46 -4.04
C LEU A 319 -0.19 -11.90 -4.19
N PRO A 320 -0.61 -11.56 -5.41
CA PRO A 320 -2.00 -11.19 -5.65
C PRO A 320 -2.89 -12.42 -5.42
N TYR A 321 -4.16 -12.16 -5.14
CA TYR A 321 -5.20 -13.16 -5.33
C TYR A 321 -5.51 -13.25 -6.82
N TYR A 322 -5.46 -14.44 -7.40
CA TYR A 322 -5.93 -14.65 -8.78
C TYR A 322 -7.34 -15.24 -8.72
N THR A 323 -8.29 -14.62 -9.41
CA THR A 323 -9.65 -15.18 -9.51
C THR A 323 -9.62 -16.59 -10.09
N THR A 324 -10.60 -17.40 -9.73
CA THR A 324 -10.78 -18.77 -10.24
C THR A 324 -12.16 -18.90 -10.89
N LEU A 325 -12.38 -20.03 -11.57
CA LEU A 325 -13.72 -20.35 -12.07
C LEU A 325 -14.76 -20.43 -10.95
N GLU A 326 -14.38 -20.96 -9.78
CA GLU A 326 -15.26 -21.06 -8.61
C GLU A 326 -15.52 -19.68 -7.99
N SER A 327 -14.50 -18.83 -7.87
CA SER A 327 -14.68 -17.55 -7.19
C SER A 327 -15.42 -16.53 -8.03
N SER A 328 -15.22 -16.51 -9.35
CA SER A 328 -15.61 -15.35 -10.16
C SER A 328 -16.09 -15.73 -11.57
N ASN A 329 -16.22 -17.03 -11.90
CA ASN A 329 -16.46 -17.52 -13.26
C ASN A 329 -15.39 -17.10 -14.30
N LEU A 330 -14.26 -16.53 -13.86
CA LEU A 330 -13.13 -16.08 -14.67
C LEU A 330 -11.84 -16.42 -13.92
N GLU A 331 -10.92 -17.13 -14.57
CA GLU A 331 -9.64 -17.49 -13.99
C GLU A 331 -8.54 -16.47 -14.35
N GLY A 332 -7.69 -16.14 -13.38
CA GLY A 332 -6.43 -15.44 -13.60
C GLY A 332 -6.48 -13.90 -13.56
N PHE A 333 -7.60 -13.27 -13.18
CA PHE A 333 -7.63 -11.83 -12.96
C PHE A 333 -6.96 -11.50 -11.61
N PRO A 334 -5.89 -10.69 -11.57
CA PRO A 334 -5.18 -10.37 -10.33
C PRO A 334 -5.91 -9.30 -9.51
N VAL A 335 -6.17 -9.62 -8.25
CA VAL A 335 -6.69 -8.72 -7.22
C VAL A 335 -5.58 -8.46 -6.20
N VAL A 336 -5.22 -7.18 -6.03
CA VAL A 336 -4.19 -6.75 -5.07
C VAL A 336 -4.86 -6.16 -3.83
N PRO A 337 -4.67 -6.74 -2.64
CA PRO A 337 -5.38 -6.26 -1.46
C PRO A 337 -4.92 -4.86 -1.04
N ARG A 338 -5.84 -4.08 -0.45
CA ARG A 338 -5.55 -2.87 0.32
C ARG A 338 -5.69 -3.15 1.81
N THR A 339 -4.96 -2.39 2.62
CA THR A 339 -5.09 -2.41 4.07
C THR A 339 -6.14 -1.37 4.49
N PRO A 340 -7.26 -1.77 5.11
CA PRO A 340 -8.18 -0.81 5.71
C PRO A 340 -7.51 -0.10 6.87
N THR A 341 -7.91 1.15 7.08
CA THR A 341 -7.47 1.98 8.20
C THR A 341 -8.62 2.17 9.16
N GLU A 342 -8.31 2.44 10.44
CA GLU A 342 -9.33 2.87 11.40
C GLU A 342 -9.62 4.37 11.25
N ILE A 343 -9.52 4.86 10.02
CA ILE A 343 -9.93 6.18 9.55
C ILE A 343 -11.12 5.95 8.59
N TYR A 344 -12.33 6.13 9.10
CA TYR A 344 -13.54 5.63 8.45
C TYR A 344 -14.01 6.53 7.31
N TYR A 345 -14.67 5.95 6.30
CA TYR A 345 -15.02 6.64 5.04
C TYR A 345 -15.93 7.87 5.19
N PHE A 346 -16.73 7.88 6.26
CA PHE A 346 -17.80 8.80 6.58
C PHE A 346 -17.47 9.65 7.83
N CYS A 347 -16.16 9.76 8.12
CA CYS A 347 -15.62 10.63 9.14
C CYS A 347 -14.69 11.67 8.49
N SER A 348 -14.86 12.93 8.86
CA SER A 348 -14.14 14.07 8.29
C SER A 348 -13.23 14.78 9.30
N ASN A 349 -13.38 14.48 10.59
CA ASN A 349 -12.52 15.01 11.65
C ASN A 349 -12.30 14.01 12.80
N ARG A 350 -11.41 14.36 13.73
CA ARG A 350 -11.02 13.50 14.86
C ARG A 350 -12.18 13.16 15.80
N THR A 351 -13.11 14.10 16.03
CA THR A 351 -14.26 13.86 16.91
C THR A 351 -15.15 12.76 16.34
N GLU A 352 -15.49 12.89 15.06
CA GLU A 352 -16.26 11.91 14.29
C GLU A 352 -15.58 10.54 14.30
N ASN A 353 -14.29 10.49 13.95
CA ASN A 353 -13.57 9.24 13.85
C ASN A 353 -13.37 8.56 15.22
N THR A 354 -13.08 9.33 16.28
CA THR A 354 -12.95 8.81 17.65
C THR A 354 -14.27 8.26 18.15
N TRP A 355 -15.38 8.96 17.87
CA TRP A 355 -16.71 8.48 18.23
C TRP A 355 -17.02 7.15 17.53
N MET A 356 -16.82 7.07 16.21
CA MET A 356 -17.05 5.84 15.44
C MET A 356 -16.18 4.68 15.94
N TYR A 357 -14.89 4.94 16.19
CA TYR A 357 -13.98 3.95 16.75
C TYR A 357 -14.52 3.36 18.06
N ASN A 358 -15.05 4.21 18.94
CA ASN A 358 -15.59 3.77 20.22
C ASN A 358 -16.93 3.02 20.08
N GLN A 359 -17.76 3.31 19.07
CA GLN A 359 -18.94 2.48 18.76
C GLN A 359 -18.54 1.03 18.46
N ILE A 360 -17.42 0.84 17.77
CA ILE A 360 -16.94 -0.49 17.38
C ILE A 360 -16.17 -1.17 18.52
N TYR A 361 -15.29 -0.42 19.20
CA TYR A 361 -14.24 -0.99 20.04
C TYR A 361 -14.38 -0.73 21.55
N HIS A 362 -15.35 0.06 22.02
CA HIS A 362 -15.54 0.32 23.45
C HIS A 362 -15.59 -0.98 24.26
N SER A 363 -16.44 -1.93 23.84
CA SER A 363 -16.62 -3.21 24.53
C SER A 363 -15.35 -4.05 24.56
N PHE A 364 -14.49 -3.94 23.53
CA PHE A 364 -13.23 -4.66 23.47
C PHE A 364 -12.20 -4.11 24.46
N PHE A 365 -12.12 -2.78 24.61
CA PHE A 365 -11.15 -2.13 25.51
C PHE A 365 -11.70 -1.85 26.92
N GLY A 366 -13.02 -1.99 27.13
CA GLY A 366 -13.70 -1.69 28.39
C GLY A 366 -13.76 -0.19 28.73
N LYS A 367 -13.39 0.68 27.78
CA LYS A 367 -13.44 2.14 27.89
C LYS A 367 -13.41 2.78 26.51
N ASP A 368 -13.83 4.04 26.44
CA ASP A 368 -13.60 4.88 25.28
C ASP A 368 -12.10 5.14 25.11
N SER A 369 -11.64 4.99 23.87
CA SER A 369 -10.32 5.36 23.43
C SER A 369 -10.26 6.86 23.12
N THR A 370 -9.15 7.47 23.47
CA THR A 370 -8.75 8.81 23.01
C THR A 370 -8.18 8.75 21.58
N TRP A 371 -8.12 9.90 20.91
CA TRP A 371 -7.47 9.99 19.59
C TRP A 371 -6.01 9.53 19.63
N ASP A 372 -5.26 9.89 20.68
CA ASP A 372 -3.85 9.51 20.83
C ASP A 372 -3.69 7.97 20.91
N GLU A 373 -4.56 7.28 21.66
CA GLU A 373 -4.57 5.82 21.74
C GLU A 373 -4.96 5.17 20.40
N ILE A 374 -5.86 5.78 19.62
CA ILE A 374 -6.22 5.32 18.27
C ILE A 374 -5.02 5.48 17.33
N ALA A 375 -4.43 6.68 17.27
CA ALA A 375 -3.27 6.97 16.42
C ALA A 375 -2.05 6.10 16.77
N GLU A 376 -1.82 5.81 18.06
CA GLU A 376 -0.77 4.90 18.52
C GLU A 376 -0.99 3.46 18.03
N ARG A 377 -2.22 2.92 18.17
CA ARG A 377 -2.51 1.56 17.70
C ARG A 377 -2.44 1.45 16.18
N GLU A 378 -2.96 2.44 15.47
CA GLU A 378 -2.90 2.49 14.00
C GLU A 378 -1.46 2.58 13.50
N SER A 379 -0.65 3.45 14.08
CA SER A 379 0.77 3.55 13.71
C SER A 379 1.54 2.25 14.00
N LYS A 380 1.29 1.57 15.12
CA LYS A 380 1.89 0.26 15.44
C LYS A 380 1.47 -0.83 14.45
N ARG A 381 0.19 -0.90 14.11
CA ARG A 381 -0.35 -1.88 13.14
C ARG A 381 0.24 -1.66 11.76
N THR A 382 0.25 -0.42 11.28
CA THR A 382 0.80 -0.06 9.97
C THR A 382 2.32 -0.28 9.92
N LEU A 383 3.06 0.11 10.96
CA LEU A 383 4.51 -0.16 11.05
C LEU A 383 4.83 -1.65 10.93
N LEU A 384 4.05 -2.52 11.58
CA LEU A 384 4.25 -3.96 11.51
C LEU A 384 4.11 -4.50 10.09
N LEU A 385 3.12 -4.01 9.34
CA LEU A 385 2.94 -4.38 7.93
C LEU A 385 4.10 -3.84 7.07
N MET A 386 4.42 -2.55 7.19
CA MET A 386 5.50 -1.92 6.44
C MET A 386 6.85 -2.61 6.67
N THR A 387 7.17 -2.98 7.91
CA THR A 387 8.44 -3.64 8.25
C THR A 387 8.45 -5.14 7.93
N LYS A 388 7.28 -5.75 7.72
CA LYS A 388 7.17 -7.06 7.05
C LYS A 388 7.35 -6.95 5.54
N LEU A 389 7.53 -5.75 4.99
CA LEU A 389 7.61 -5.50 3.56
C LEU A 389 6.32 -5.88 2.83
N ARG A 390 5.18 -5.66 3.49
CA ARG A 390 3.85 -5.70 2.89
C ARG A 390 3.71 -4.49 1.95
N HIS A 391 3.27 -4.75 0.72
CA HIS A 391 3.28 -3.79 -0.40
C HIS A 391 1.90 -3.25 -0.75
N GLU A 392 0.88 -3.65 0.01
CA GLU A 392 -0.50 -3.19 -0.09
C GLU A 392 -0.61 -1.68 0.20
N ALA A 393 -1.50 -0.98 -0.53
CA ALA A 393 -1.84 0.41 -0.25
C ALA A 393 -2.77 0.53 0.96
N HIS A 394 -3.00 1.76 1.42
CA HIS A 394 -3.89 2.07 2.54
C HIS A 394 -5.17 2.75 2.05
N GLN A 395 -6.31 2.31 2.57
CA GLN A 395 -7.62 2.82 2.17
C GLN A 395 -8.06 4.05 2.99
N PHE A 396 -8.53 5.06 2.27
CA PHE A 396 -9.13 6.32 2.74
C PHE A 396 -10.19 6.78 1.73
N HIS A 397 -10.96 7.80 2.10
CA HIS A 397 -12.02 8.37 1.26
C HIS A 397 -11.96 9.90 1.29
N GLN A 398 -12.66 10.56 0.36
CA GLN A 398 -12.59 12.01 0.17
C GLN A 398 -12.84 12.82 1.46
N ALA A 399 -13.76 12.36 2.32
CA ALA A 399 -14.08 13.04 3.58
C ALA A 399 -12.87 13.15 4.52
N ASN A 400 -11.96 12.18 4.46
CA ASN A 400 -10.76 12.16 5.30
C ASN A 400 -9.74 13.26 4.95
N LEU A 401 -9.94 13.95 3.82
CA LEU A 401 -9.11 15.08 3.37
C LEU A 401 -9.61 16.44 3.88
N ARG A 402 -10.77 16.50 4.56
CA ARG A 402 -11.33 17.75 5.06
C ARG A 402 -10.31 18.53 5.87
N HIS A 403 -10.06 19.77 5.48
CA HIS A 403 -9.20 20.64 6.26
C HIS A 403 -9.85 21.05 7.58
N TYR A 404 -9.15 20.83 8.69
CA TYR A 404 -9.52 21.37 10.00
C TYR A 404 -8.32 21.97 10.74
N GLN A 405 -8.61 22.83 11.70
CA GLN A 405 -7.58 23.54 12.45
C GLN A 405 -6.68 22.56 13.22
N LYS A 406 -5.37 22.86 13.23
CA LYS A 406 -4.40 22.14 14.05
C LYS A 406 -4.55 22.45 15.54
N GLU A 407 -4.59 21.40 16.34
CA GLU A 407 -4.64 21.44 17.80
C GLU A 407 -3.66 20.41 18.39
N GLY A 408 -2.67 20.91 19.15
CA GLY A 408 -1.61 20.05 19.67
C GLY A 408 -0.76 19.44 18.55
N ASN A 409 -0.57 18.12 18.60
CA ASN A 409 0.23 17.38 17.63
C ASN A 409 -0.53 17.03 16.33
N TYR A 410 -1.85 17.29 16.30
CA TYR A 410 -2.78 16.79 15.29
C TYR A 410 -3.57 17.93 14.65
N GLY A 411 -4.07 17.75 13.44
CA GLY A 411 -4.67 18.81 12.64
C GLY A 411 -4.65 18.56 11.14
N GLU A 412 -5.20 19.53 10.42
CA GLU A 412 -5.02 19.75 8.99
C GLU A 412 -5.77 18.75 8.11
N SER A 413 -5.88 17.46 8.47
CA SER A 413 -6.90 16.49 8.04
C SER A 413 -6.70 15.13 8.75
N LEU A 414 -7.66 14.20 8.65
CA LEU A 414 -7.52 12.86 9.24
C LEU A 414 -6.40 12.05 8.58
N LEU A 415 -6.25 12.19 7.26
CA LEU A 415 -5.15 11.58 6.51
C LEU A 415 -3.79 12.07 7.04
N GLU A 416 -3.67 13.37 7.30
CA GLU A 416 -2.43 13.97 7.82
C GLU A 416 -2.07 13.45 9.20
N ASP A 417 -3.06 13.40 10.10
CA ASP A 417 -2.88 12.89 11.45
C ASP A 417 -2.41 11.45 11.48
N TRP A 418 -3.06 10.60 10.67
CA TRP A 418 -2.67 9.20 10.53
C TRP A 418 -1.26 9.07 9.95
N THR A 419 -0.98 9.77 8.84
CA THR A 419 0.30 9.67 8.13
C THR A 419 1.46 10.15 9.01
N ARG A 420 1.32 11.29 9.68
CA ARG A 420 2.36 11.81 10.59
C ARG A 420 2.62 10.84 11.74
N SER A 421 1.57 10.24 12.30
CA SER A 421 1.70 9.24 13.37
C SER A 421 2.49 8.00 12.92
N VAL A 422 2.17 7.47 11.73
CA VAL A 422 2.88 6.33 11.13
C VAL A 422 4.35 6.67 10.88
N VAL A 423 4.64 7.81 10.21
CA VAL A 423 6.01 8.20 9.85
C VAL A 423 6.86 8.49 11.08
N ASN A 424 6.30 9.17 12.09
CA ASN A 424 7.00 9.45 13.34
C ASN A 424 7.37 8.17 14.09
N LEU A 425 6.52 7.14 14.08
CA LEU A 425 6.87 5.86 14.68
C LEU A 425 7.87 5.10 13.80
N TYR A 426 7.64 5.01 12.50
CA TYR A 426 8.49 4.31 11.53
C TYR A 426 9.95 4.77 11.61
N THR A 427 10.16 6.08 11.67
CA THR A 427 11.49 6.69 11.72
C THR A 427 12.18 6.56 13.07
N GLN A 428 11.54 6.01 14.10
CA GLN A 428 12.25 5.58 15.31
C GLN A 428 12.98 4.26 15.09
N TYR A 429 12.49 3.41 14.18
CA TYR A 429 13.02 2.07 13.96
C TYR A 429 14.05 2.01 12.83
N VAL A 430 13.75 2.62 11.67
CA VAL A 430 14.51 2.39 10.44
C VAL A 430 14.75 3.68 9.66
N GLU A 431 15.70 3.62 8.72
CA GLU A 431 16.00 4.69 7.75
C GLU A 431 15.64 4.29 6.31
N TRP A 432 14.72 3.35 6.09
CA TRP A 432 14.39 2.91 4.73
C TRP A 432 13.42 3.89 4.05
N PRO A 433 13.65 4.25 2.77
CA PRO A 433 12.77 5.14 2.02
C PRO A 433 11.32 4.66 2.01
N LEU A 434 10.38 5.60 2.21
CA LEU A 434 8.95 5.41 2.00
C LEU A 434 8.59 5.92 0.61
N ILE A 435 8.04 5.06 -0.25
CA ILE A 435 7.80 5.40 -1.65
C ILE A 435 6.33 5.21 -2.01
N SER A 436 5.68 6.26 -2.46
CA SER A 436 4.37 6.16 -3.10
C SER A 436 4.52 5.79 -4.57
N ILE A 437 3.72 4.82 -5.01
CA ILE A 437 3.54 4.41 -6.40
C ILE A 437 2.04 4.40 -6.73
N LYS A 438 1.71 4.60 -8.02
CA LYS A 438 0.34 4.49 -8.52
C LYS A 438 -0.14 3.03 -8.53
N ILE A 439 -1.45 2.80 -8.40
CA ILE A 439 -2.10 1.50 -8.22
C ILE A 439 -1.78 0.47 -9.30
N ASP A 440 -1.62 0.86 -10.56
CA ASP A 440 -1.22 -0.08 -11.63
C ASP A 440 0.26 -0.49 -11.56
N GLU A 441 1.16 0.39 -11.09
CA GLU A 441 2.53 0.00 -10.74
C GLU A 441 2.54 -0.88 -9.49
N GLN A 442 1.69 -0.60 -8.49
CA GLN A 442 1.52 -1.49 -7.35
C GLN A 442 1.02 -2.87 -7.77
N ALA A 443 0.04 -2.95 -8.67
CA ALA A 443 -0.42 -4.22 -9.23
C ALA A 443 0.74 -4.98 -9.90
N LYS A 444 1.56 -4.26 -10.66
CA LYS A 444 2.75 -4.82 -11.30
C LYS A 444 3.77 -5.36 -10.30
N THR A 445 4.01 -4.72 -9.15
CA THR A 445 4.96 -5.27 -8.16
C THR A 445 4.52 -6.63 -7.63
N PHE A 446 3.23 -6.82 -7.37
CA PHE A 446 2.65 -8.10 -6.96
C PHE A 446 2.73 -9.16 -8.07
N ILE A 447 2.39 -8.79 -9.31
CA ILE A 447 2.43 -9.70 -10.46
C ILE A 447 3.87 -10.13 -10.78
N GLU A 448 4.84 -9.21 -10.76
CA GLU A 448 6.25 -9.55 -10.97
C GLU A 448 6.80 -10.42 -9.83
N ARG A 449 6.33 -10.22 -8.59
CA ARG A 449 6.64 -11.13 -7.48
C ARG A 449 6.09 -12.54 -7.73
N ALA A 450 4.86 -12.66 -8.23
CA ALA A 450 4.27 -13.96 -8.59
C ALA A 450 5.07 -14.65 -9.71
N LYS A 451 5.50 -13.91 -10.73
CA LYS A 451 6.39 -14.44 -11.79
C LYS A 451 7.73 -14.92 -11.23
N LEU A 452 8.32 -14.18 -10.31
CA LEU A 452 9.57 -14.56 -9.65
C LEU A 452 9.43 -15.89 -8.89
N GLU A 453 8.38 -16.05 -8.08
CA GLU A 453 8.10 -17.31 -7.35
C GLU A 453 7.88 -18.49 -8.33
N ALA A 454 7.22 -18.23 -9.46
CA ALA A 454 6.87 -19.26 -10.45
C ALA A 454 8.03 -19.63 -11.40
N CYS A 455 9.00 -18.74 -11.66
CA CYS A 455 10.00 -18.94 -12.71
C CYS A 455 11.08 -19.98 -12.38
N GLY A 456 11.10 -20.50 -11.15
CA GLY A 456 12.07 -21.50 -10.70
C GLY A 456 13.49 -20.96 -10.74
N HIS A 457 13.67 -19.74 -10.23
CA HIS A 457 14.95 -19.08 -10.21
C HIS A 457 15.94 -19.75 -9.24
N GLN A 458 17.23 -19.64 -9.55
CA GLN A 458 18.32 -20.03 -8.66
C GLN A 458 19.38 -18.94 -8.64
N THR A 459 20.05 -18.81 -7.50
CA THR A 459 21.17 -17.87 -7.31
C THR A 459 22.38 -18.65 -6.82
N LYS A 460 23.54 -18.41 -7.42
CA LYS A 460 24.83 -18.98 -7.05
C LYS A 460 25.82 -17.86 -6.78
N LEU A 461 26.62 -18.05 -5.74
CA LEU A 461 27.75 -17.17 -5.42
C LEU A 461 28.99 -17.73 -6.09
N GLU A 462 29.70 -16.91 -6.85
CA GLU A 462 30.98 -17.26 -7.47
C GLU A 462 32.09 -16.95 -6.47
N ILE A 463 32.90 -17.95 -6.13
CA ILE A 463 33.91 -17.86 -5.07
C ILE A 463 35.30 -18.11 -5.66
N GLU A 464 36.22 -17.17 -5.42
CA GLU A 464 37.63 -17.29 -5.78
C GLU A 464 38.50 -16.84 -4.60
N ASN A 465 39.55 -17.61 -4.28
CA ASN A 465 40.48 -17.28 -3.19
C ASN A 465 39.79 -16.94 -1.85
N ASN A 466 38.76 -17.72 -1.49
CA ASN A 466 37.92 -17.53 -0.30
C ASN A 466 37.18 -16.18 -0.23
N LYS A 467 36.92 -15.55 -1.38
CA LYS A 467 36.10 -14.35 -1.51
C LYS A 467 34.97 -14.57 -2.49
N ILE A 468 33.85 -13.90 -2.27
CA ILE A 468 32.75 -13.89 -3.23
C ILE A 468 33.07 -12.81 -4.27
N VAL A 469 33.29 -13.24 -5.51
CA VAL A 469 33.69 -12.35 -6.62
C VAL A 469 32.53 -12.00 -7.56
N GLY A 470 31.43 -12.75 -7.50
CA GLY A 470 30.31 -12.55 -8.41
C GLY A 470 29.08 -13.32 -8.02
N VAL A 471 28.01 -13.09 -8.78
CA VAL A 471 26.72 -13.77 -8.62
C VAL A 471 26.27 -14.26 -9.98
N THR A 472 25.79 -15.50 -10.04
CA THR A 472 25.11 -16.08 -11.19
C THR A 472 23.65 -16.35 -10.84
N VAL A 473 22.73 -15.90 -11.69
CA VAL A 473 21.30 -16.17 -11.57
C VAL A 473 20.79 -16.90 -12.79
N SER A 474 19.83 -17.82 -12.59
CA SER A 474 19.19 -18.56 -13.66
C SER A 474 17.70 -18.74 -13.42
N ALA A 475 16.94 -19.02 -14.48
CA ALA A 475 15.51 -19.31 -14.41
C ALA A 475 15.18 -20.56 -15.22
N SER A 476 14.45 -21.52 -14.63
CA SER A 476 14.26 -22.86 -15.23
C SER A 476 12.85 -23.10 -15.77
N LYS A 477 11.83 -22.46 -15.19
CA LYS A 477 10.42 -22.74 -15.48
C LYS A 477 9.76 -21.66 -16.33
N GLY A 478 10.16 -20.40 -16.17
CA GLY A 478 9.57 -19.25 -16.86
C GLY A 478 10.53 -18.07 -16.93
N GLU A 479 10.05 -16.98 -17.50
CA GLU A 479 10.73 -15.69 -17.46
C GLU A 479 10.42 -14.95 -16.16
N CYS A 480 11.39 -14.19 -15.66
CA CYS A 480 11.25 -13.34 -14.48
C CYS A 480 12.43 -12.37 -14.38
N THR A 481 12.33 -11.39 -13.48
CA THR A 481 13.46 -10.54 -13.09
C THR A 481 13.88 -10.91 -11.68
N VAL A 482 15.14 -11.32 -11.49
CA VAL A 482 15.67 -11.69 -10.18
C VAL A 482 16.39 -10.48 -9.56
N PRO A 483 15.90 -9.92 -8.44
CA PRO A 483 16.61 -8.89 -7.71
C PRO A 483 17.73 -9.49 -6.85
N ILE A 484 18.91 -8.90 -6.90
CA ILE A 484 20.04 -9.22 -6.03
C ILE A 484 20.46 -7.96 -5.28
N THR A 485 20.34 -7.97 -3.96
CA THR A 485 20.90 -6.92 -3.10
C THR A 485 22.39 -7.17 -2.90
N VAL A 486 23.22 -6.15 -3.05
CA VAL A 486 24.68 -6.21 -2.89
C VAL A 486 25.20 -5.12 -1.92
N PRO A 487 26.20 -5.40 -1.08
CA PRO A 487 26.65 -4.47 -0.03
C PRO A 487 27.61 -3.37 -0.51
N SER A 488 28.52 -3.67 -1.44
CA SER A 488 29.73 -2.84 -1.66
C SER A 488 29.85 -2.28 -3.08
N GLY A 489 29.03 -2.77 -4.02
CA GLY A 489 29.04 -2.38 -5.42
C GLY A 489 29.18 -3.55 -6.40
N VAL A 490 29.12 -3.24 -7.68
CA VAL A 490 29.28 -4.18 -8.80
C VAL A 490 30.22 -3.58 -9.84
N LYS A 491 30.96 -4.44 -10.53
CA LYS A 491 31.76 -4.03 -11.68
C LYS A 491 30.82 -3.75 -12.85
N LYS A 492 30.52 -2.48 -13.10
CA LYS A 492 29.52 -2.04 -14.10
C LYS A 492 29.73 -2.66 -15.49
N SER A 493 30.97 -2.88 -15.91
CA SER A 493 31.29 -3.49 -17.21
C SER A 493 30.93 -4.99 -17.32
N SER A 494 30.64 -5.65 -16.19
CA SER A 494 30.23 -7.06 -16.14
C SER A 494 28.72 -7.26 -16.05
N LEU A 495 27.95 -6.19 -15.82
CA LEU A 495 26.50 -6.29 -15.73
C LEU A 495 25.92 -6.76 -17.08
N PRO A 496 24.93 -7.68 -17.06
CA PRO A 496 24.18 -8.00 -18.26
C PRO A 496 23.59 -6.74 -18.89
N SER A 497 23.57 -6.67 -20.21
CA SER A 497 23.18 -5.45 -20.95
C SER A 497 21.74 -4.98 -20.69
N ASP A 498 20.87 -5.89 -20.24
CA ASP A 498 19.47 -5.63 -19.89
C ASP A 498 19.22 -5.61 -18.37
N ALA A 499 20.26 -5.76 -17.55
CA ALA A 499 20.15 -5.57 -16.11
C ALA A 499 20.00 -4.08 -15.78
N THR A 500 19.20 -3.78 -14.77
CA THR A 500 19.09 -2.43 -14.21
C THR A 500 19.58 -2.42 -12.76
N VAL A 501 19.99 -1.25 -12.28
CA VAL A 501 20.46 -1.07 -10.91
C VAL A 501 19.65 0.00 -10.21
N GLU A 502 19.37 -0.20 -8.93
CA GLU A 502 18.58 0.69 -8.11
C GLU A 502 19.28 0.90 -6.77
N GLN A 503 19.38 2.15 -6.35
CA GLN A 503 19.82 2.52 -5.01
C GLN A 503 19.08 3.80 -4.61
N ILE A 504 18.13 3.70 -3.69
CA ILE A 504 17.29 4.83 -3.27
C ILE A 504 17.69 5.26 -1.87
N GLY A 505 18.05 6.54 -1.71
CA GLY A 505 18.53 7.08 -0.44
C GLY A 505 19.71 6.27 0.08
N LYS A 506 19.55 5.72 1.29
CA LYS A 506 20.57 4.90 1.96
C LYS A 506 20.40 3.39 1.78
N ASP A 507 19.47 2.94 0.94
CA ASP A 507 19.31 1.51 0.67
C ASP A 507 20.61 0.91 0.07
N PRO A 508 20.83 -0.41 0.25
CA PRO A 508 21.88 -1.11 -0.48
C PRO A 508 21.55 -1.13 -1.98
N LEU A 509 22.58 -1.32 -2.80
CA LEU A 509 22.42 -1.44 -4.24
C LEU A 509 21.64 -2.72 -4.56
N THR A 510 20.61 -2.62 -5.39
CA THR A 510 19.88 -3.77 -5.94
C THR A 510 20.16 -3.88 -7.44
N VAL A 511 20.57 -5.05 -7.89
CA VAL A 511 20.70 -5.39 -9.31
C VAL A 511 19.49 -6.22 -9.73
N TRP A 512 18.72 -5.70 -10.68
CA TRP A 512 17.58 -6.38 -11.27
C TRP A 512 18.04 -7.09 -12.53
N VAL A 513 18.02 -8.43 -12.52
CA VAL A 513 18.51 -9.26 -13.64
C VAL A 513 17.34 -9.94 -14.34
N PRO A 514 16.90 -9.45 -15.51
CA PRO A 514 15.88 -10.12 -16.31
C PRO A 514 16.42 -11.45 -16.85
N LEU A 515 15.59 -12.49 -16.82
CA LEU A 515 15.92 -13.83 -17.31
C LEU A 515 14.76 -14.39 -18.14
N LYS A 516 15.11 -15.02 -19.25
CA LYS A 516 14.20 -15.91 -20.00
C LYS A 516 14.28 -17.33 -19.45
N LYS A 517 13.30 -18.15 -19.78
CA LYS A 517 13.30 -19.58 -19.45
C LYS A 517 14.56 -20.28 -20.00
N GLY A 518 15.30 -20.93 -19.12
CA GLY A 518 16.55 -21.64 -19.44
C GLY A 518 17.79 -20.74 -19.49
N GLU A 519 17.65 -19.44 -19.25
CA GLU A 519 18.77 -18.49 -19.27
C GLU A 519 19.53 -18.49 -17.94
N SER A 520 20.83 -18.17 -18.03
CA SER A 520 21.70 -17.91 -16.89
C SER A 520 22.54 -16.67 -17.20
N LYS A 521 22.64 -15.76 -16.23
CA LYS A 521 23.41 -14.52 -16.33
C LYS A 521 24.26 -14.34 -15.08
N SER A 522 25.41 -13.68 -15.24
CA SER A 522 26.35 -13.44 -14.16
C SER A 522 26.82 -11.99 -14.16
N PHE A 523 27.24 -11.49 -13.00
CA PHE A 523 27.95 -10.23 -12.87
C PHE A 523 28.97 -10.31 -11.73
N GLU A 524 30.01 -9.48 -11.81
CA GLU A 524 31.09 -9.40 -10.83
C GLU A 524 30.81 -8.34 -9.76
N LEU A 525 31.17 -8.65 -8.51
CA LEU A 525 31.18 -7.70 -7.39
C LEU A 525 32.46 -6.86 -7.45
N ASP A 526 32.35 -5.59 -7.07
CA ASP A 526 33.50 -4.70 -6.95
C ASP A 526 33.31 -3.77 -5.74
N PRO A 527 34.10 -3.96 -4.65
CA PRO A 527 35.11 -5.00 -4.45
C PRO A 527 34.50 -6.39 -4.18
N PRO A 528 35.27 -7.49 -4.38
CA PRO A 528 34.92 -8.83 -3.87
C PRO A 528 34.75 -8.85 -2.34
N LEU A 529 33.85 -9.69 -1.84
CA LEU A 529 33.49 -9.81 -0.41
C LEU A 529 34.29 -10.90 0.31
#